data_AF-A0A818DDN1-F1
#
_entry.id   AF-A0A818DDN1-F1
#
_cell.length_a   1.000
_cell.length_b   1.000
_cell.length_c   1.000
_cell.angle_alpha   90.00
_cell.angle_beta   90.00
_cell.angle_gamma   90.00
#
_symmetry.space_group_name_H-M   'P 1'
#
loop_
_entity.id
_entity.type
_entity.pdbx_description
1 polymer ?
#
loop_
_entity_poly.entity_id
_entity_poly.type
_entity_poly.pdbx_seq_one_letter_code
_entity_poly.pdbx_strand_id
1 'polypeptide(L)'
;EEQQLLRTLTRGHRLLNKTITSLGDTKTFPGDIVWRLYDTYGFPADLTQLMCEECGLTFDMKLFEEARQKSLIASQQTSGEQAQVQCTLDVHAIDELKQSKGLKPTDDLPKYDYTCDEHGKYVFPPIQATILAIRSGQKFVDSISSGEECGLVLDRTCFYAEAGGQIYDEGYIVKEDDENVEFQVRIIMLF
;
A
#
# COMPACT_ATOMS: atom_id res chain seq x y z
N GLU A 1 7.31 -15.56 -22.47
CA GLU A 1 6.42 -14.57 -21.82
C GLU A 1 5.32 -14.05 -22.75
N GLU A 2 5.60 -13.69 -24.01
CA GLU A 2 4.57 -13.17 -24.94
C GLU A 2 3.37 -14.11 -25.21
N GLN A 3 3.61 -15.43 -25.28
CA GLN A 3 2.52 -16.41 -25.52
C GLN A 3 1.57 -16.59 -24.34
N GLN A 4 2.03 -16.35 -23.10
CA GLN A 4 1.15 -16.36 -21.92
C GLN A 4 0.29 -15.09 -21.89
N LEU A 5 0.86 -13.94 -22.26
CA LEU A 5 0.13 -12.68 -22.41
C LEU A 5 -1.01 -12.81 -23.42
N LEU A 6 -0.72 -13.34 -24.63
CA LEU A 6 -1.71 -13.57 -25.69
C LEU A 6 -2.84 -14.53 -25.27
N ARG A 7 -2.50 -15.58 -24.49
CA ARG A 7 -3.49 -16.54 -23.99
C ARG A 7 -4.43 -15.93 -22.95
N THR A 8 -3.92 -15.06 -22.07
CA THR A 8 -4.74 -14.37 -21.06
C THR A 8 -5.60 -13.28 -21.70
N LEU A 9 -5.04 -12.50 -22.64
CA LEU A 9 -5.76 -11.48 -23.41
C LEU A 9 -6.93 -12.07 -24.21
N THR A 10 -6.80 -13.28 -24.75
CA THR A 10 -7.90 -13.96 -25.47
C THR A 10 -9.12 -14.23 -24.58
N ARG A 11 -8.90 -14.54 -23.29
CA ARG A 11 -9.99 -14.79 -22.33
C ARG A 11 -10.67 -13.48 -21.91
N GLY A 12 -9.88 -12.43 -21.68
CA GLY A 12 -10.40 -11.08 -21.42
C GLY A 12 -11.24 -10.55 -22.57
N HIS A 13 -10.77 -10.71 -23.81
CA HIS A 13 -11.49 -10.29 -25.01
C HIS A 13 -12.84 -11.01 -25.20
N ARG A 14 -12.94 -12.29 -24.84
CA ARG A 14 -14.22 -13.03 -24.87
C ARG A 14 -15.20 -12.52 -23.81
N LEU A 15 -14.70 -12.21 -22.62
CA LEU A 15 -15.51 -11.67 -21.54
C LEU A 15 -16.02 -10.26 -21.90
N LEU A 16 -15.16 -9.41 -22.45
CA LEU A 16 -15.50 -8.08 -22.95
C LEU A 16 -16.63 -8.16 -24.00
N ASN A 17 -16.43 -8.93 -25.07
CA ASN A 17 -17.42 -9.07 -26.13
C ASN A 17 -18.75 -9.66 -25.65
N LYS A 18 -18.71 -10.62 -24.73
CA LYS A 18 -19.91 -11.21 -24.12
C LYS A 18 -20.68 -10.14 -23.33
N THR A 19 -19.99 -9.30 -22.59
CA THR A 19 -20.57 -8.19 -21.84
C THR A 19 -21.18 -7.16 -22.79
N ILE A 20 -20.44 -6.71 -23.81
CA ILE A 20 -20.95 -5.79 -24.84
C ILE A 20 -22.21 -6.34 -25.51
N THR A 21 -22.24 -7.62 -25.86
CA THR A 21 -23.43 -8.25 -26.48
C THR A 21 -24.60 -8.38 -25.49
N SER A 22 -24.32 -8.51 -24.20
CA SER A 22 -25.33 -8.61 -23.14
C SER A 22 -25.88 -7.25 -22.70
N LEU A 23 -25.13 -6.17 -22.93
CA LEU A 23 -25.60 -4.79 -22.81
C LEU A 23 -26.34 -4.44 -24.10
N GLY A 24 -27.65 -4.68 -24.15
CA GLY A 24 -28.48 -4.35 -25.31
C GLY A 24 -28.49 -2.84 -25.62
N ASP A 25 -29.44 -2.10 -25.03
CA ASP A 25 -29.58 -0.65 -25.25
C ASP A 25 -28.79 0.21 -24.25
N THR A 26 -28.07 -0.41 -23.32
CA THR A 26 -27.31 0.30 -22.29
C THR A 26 -25.98 0.80 -22.87
N LYS A 27 -25.83 2.13 -22.96
CA LYS A 27 -24.61 2.75 -23.47
C LYS A 27 -23.45 2.81 -22.47
N THR A 28 -23.65 2.35 -21.24
CA THR A 28 -22.64 2.47 -20.17
C THR A 28 -22.04 1.10 -19.87
N PHE A 29 -20.73 0.95 -20.10
CA PHE A 29 -20.04 -0.29 -19.75
C PHE A 29 -19.81 -0.34 -18.22
N PRO A 30 -20.18 -1.44 -17.55
CA PRO A 30 -20.19 -1.46 -16.10
C PRO A 30 -18.78 -1.65 -15.54
N GLY A 31 -18.40 -0.79 -14.59
CA GLY A 31 -17.03 -0.70 -14.06
C GLY A 31 -16.57 -1.92 -13.25
N ASP A 32 -17.50 -2.72 -12.72
CA ASP A 32 -17.21 -3.98 -12.02
C ASP A 32 -16.60 -5.05 -12.95
N ILE A 33 -17.05 -5.08 -14.22
CA ILE A 33 -16.51 -5.98 -15.23
C ILE A 33 -15.15 -5.50 -15.72
N VAL A 34 -14.94 -4.18 -15.82
CA VAL A 34 -13.64 -3.61 -16.13
C VAL A 34 -12.62 -3.95 -15.03
N TRP A 35 -13.02 -3.80 -13.77
CA TRP A 35 -12.17 -4.21 -12.65
C TRP A 35 -11.81 -5.69 -12.73
N ARG A 36 -12.79 -6.57 -13.01
CA ARG A 36 -12.53 -8.01 -13.19
C ARG A 36 -11.58 -8.29 -14.37
N LEU A 37 -11.73 -7.57 -15.48
CA LEU A 37 -10.83 -7.68 -16.63
C LEU A 37 -9.40 -7.30 -16.25
N TYR A 38 -9.23 -6.25 -15.46
CA TYR A 38 -7.94 -5.80 -14.95
C TYR A 38 -7.34 -6.76 -13.91
N ASP A 39 -8.07 -7.05 -12.83
CA ASP A 39 -7.61 -7.81 -11.67
C ASP A 39 -7.47 -9.31 -11.96
N THR A 40 -8.48 -9.93 -12.57
CA THR A 40 -8.50 -11.39 -12.79
C THR A 40 -7.84 -11.80 -14.11
N TYR A 41 -7.94 -10.96 -15.15
CA TYR A 41 -7.48 -11.30 -16.50
C TYR A 41 -6.29 -10.46 -16.96
N GLY A 42 -5.77 -9.55 -16.14
CA GLY A 42 -4.60 -8.72 -16.47
C GLY A 42 -4.80 -7.84 -17.71
N PHE A 43 -6.06 -7.53 -18.06
CA PHE A 43 -6.41 -6.76 -19.24
C PHE A 43 -6.33 -5.26 -18.90
N PRO A 44 -5.53 -4.46 -19.62
CA PRO A 44 -5.35 -3.05 -19.29
C PRO A 44 -6.68 -2.27 -19.32
N ALA A 45 -6.89 -1.40 -18.33
CA ALA A 45 -8.07 -0.53 -18.29
C ALA A 45 -8.12 0.39 -19.53
N ASP A 46 -6.97 0.92 -19.96
CA ASP A 46 -6.82 1.75 -21.16
C ASP A 46 -7.29 1.03 -22.43
N LEU A 47 -6.94 -0.26 -22.57
CA LEU A 47 -7.36 -1.07 -23.72
C LEU A 47 -8.87 -1.36 -23.67
N THR A 48 -9.41 -1.57 -22.47
CA THR A 48 -10.86 -1.74 -22.25
C THR A 48 -11.62 -0.46 -22.61
N GLN A 49 -11.09 0.69 -22.22
CA GLN A 49 -11.67 1.99 -22.55
C GLN A 49 -11.70 2.22 -24.06
N LEU A 50 -10.58 1.99 -24.75
CA LEU A 50 -10.48 2.14 -26.20
C LEU A 50 -11.53 1.27 -26.93
N MET A 51 -11.67 0.01 -26.52
CA MET A 51 -12.63 -0.92 -27.13
C MET A 51 -14.10 -0.54 -26.84
N CYS A 52 -14.38 0.01 -25.66
CA CYS A 52 -15.71 0.55 -25.34
C CYS A 52 -16.04 1.77 -26.21
N GLU A 53 -15.08 2.68 -26.40
CA GLU A 53 -15.24 3.86 -27.27
C GLU A 53 -15.49 3.46 -28.74
N GLU A 54 -14.76 2.46 -29.26
CA GLU A 54 -14.97 1.90 -30.60
C GLU A 54 -16.37 1.29 -30.79
N CYS A 55 -16.96 0.76 -29.72
CA CYS A 55 -18.31 0.19 -29.72
C CYS A 55 -19.39 1.24 -29.39
N GLY A 56 -19.03 2.52 -29.22
CA GLY A 56 -19.97 3.60 -28.88
C GLY A 56 -20.50 3.55 -27.44
N LEU A 57 -19.78 2.88 -26.53
CA LEU A 57 -20.09 2.78 -25.11
C LEU A 57 -19.30 3.80 -24.30
N THR A 58 -19.95 4.42 -23.33
CA THR A 58 -19.33 5.29 -22.33
C THR A 58 -18.75 4.46 -21.19
N PHE A 59 -17.49 4.74 -20.87
CA PHE A 59 -16.78 4.12 -19.76
C PHE A 59 -17.15 4.80 -18.44
N ASP A 60 -17.70 4.06 -17.49
CA ASP A 60 -18.00 4.59 -16.16
C ASP A 60 -16.77 4.52 -15.25
N MET A 61 -15.94 5.55 -15.35
CA MET A 61 -14.75 5.72 -14.51
C MET A 61 -15.09 5.66 -13.01
N LYS A 62 -16.27 6.15 -12.64
CA LYS A 62 -16.69 6.25 -11.23
C LYS A 62 -17.00 4.86 -10.67
N LEU A 63 -17.73 4.03 -11.42
CA LEU A 63 -18.00 2.64 -11.03
C LEU A 63 -16.74 1.77 -11.02
N PHE A 64 -15.77 2.03 -11.92
CA PHE A 64 -14.49 1.33 -11.92
C PHE A 64 -13.70 1.64 -10.63
N GLU A 65 -13.64 2.91 -10.24
CA GLU A 65 -12.94 3.33 -9.03
C GLU A 65 -13.64 2.82 -7.75
N GLU A 66 -14.97 2.83 -7.71
CA GLU A 66 -15.74 2.21 -6.62
C GLU A 66 -15.52 0.68 -6.53
N ALA A 67 -15.44 -0.02 -7.67
CA ALA A 67 -15.17 -1.46 -7.69
C ALA A 67 -13.73 -1.78 -7.27
N ARG A 68 -12.76 -0.97 -7.70
CA ARG A 68 -11.37 -1.02 -7.24
C ARG A 68 -11.30 -0.82 -5.73
N GLN A 69 -11.95 0.22 -5.21
CA GLN A 69 -12.02 0.48 -3.77
C GLN A 69 -12.68 -0.68 -3.03
N LYS A 70 -13.79 -1.23 -3.52
CA LYS A 70 -14.45 -2.40 -2.91
C LYS A 70 -13.58 -3.64 -2.92
N SER A 71 -12.80 -3.89 -3.97
CA SER A 71 -11.88 -5.03 -4.05
C SER A 71 -10.64 -4.84 -3.18
N LEU A 72 -10.18 -3.60 -3.03
CA LEU A 72 -9.16 -3.21 -2.04
C LEU A 72 -9.68 -3.51 -0.62
N ILE A 73 -10.90 -3.04 -0.31
CA ILE A 73 -11.56 -3.24 0.97
C ILE A 73 -11.83 -4.74 1.22
N ALA A 74 -12.25 -5.49 0.20
CA ALA A 74 -12.50 -6.93 0.32
C ALA A 74 -11.22 -7.76 0.49
N SER A 75 -10.10 -7.31 -0.10
CA SER A 75 -8.78 -7.91 0.16
C SER A 75 -8.27 -7.53 1.56
N GLN A 76 -8.61 -6.33 2.06
CA GLN A 76 -8.40 -5.89 3.44
C GLN A 76 -9.31 -6.60 4.47
N GLN A 77 -10.26 -7.46 4.04
CA GLN A 77 -11.11 -8.23 4.94
C GLN A 77 -10.49 -9.56 5.41
N THR A 78 -9.16 -9.70 5.31
CA THR A 78 -8.40 -10.68 6.10
C THR A 78 -8.07 -10.08 7.48
N SER A 79 -9.13 -9.80 8.25
CA SER A 79 -9.25 -9.73 9.73
C SER A 79 -8.15 -9.11 10.63
N GLY A 80 -7.23 -8.28 10.14
CA GLY A 80 -6.28 -7.52 10.99
C GLY A 80 -5.93 -6.09 10.52
N GLU A 81 -6.18 -5.75 9.26
CA GLU A 81 -5.60 -4.55 8.61
C GLU A 81 -6.41 -3.25 8.74
N GLN A 82 -7.65 -3.23 9.26
CA GLN A 82 -8.49 -2.03 9.19
C GLN A 82 -8.00 -0.86 10.05
N ALA A 83 -7.30 -1.11 11.16
CA ALA A 83 -6.67 -0.06 11.96
C ALA A 83 -5.26 0.29 11.42
N GLN A 84 -4.55 -0.71 10.87
CA GLN A 84 -3.24 -0.55 10.23
C GLN A 84 -3.29 0.33 8.98
N VAL A 85 -4.33 0.18 8.14
CA VAL A 85 -4.51 1.01 6.93
C VAL A 85 -4.77 2.47 7.28
N GLN A 86 -5.43 2.77 8.40
CA GLN A 86 -5.69 4.17 8.76
C GLN A 86 -4.40 4.92 9.13
N CYS A 87 -3.44 4.28 9.79
CA CYS A 87 -2.18 4.92 10.17
C CYS A 87 -1.11 4.91 9.06
N THR A 88 -1.40 4.29 7.91
CA THR A 88 -0.46 4.25 6.78
C THR A 88 -0.28 5.62 6.12
N LEU A 89 0.89 5.79 5.51
CA LEU A 89 1.24 6.97 4.73
C LEU A 89 0.68 6.81 3.31
N ASP A 90 -0.54 7.32 3.11
CA ASP A 90 -1.09 7.49 1.77
C ASP A 90 -0.36 8.59 0.98
N VAL A 91 -0.63 8.68 -0.33
CA VAL A 91 0.00 9.67 -1.22
C VAL A 91 -0.19 11.10 -0.71
N HIS A 92 -1.37 11.41 -0.15
CA HIS A 92 -1.67 12.74 0.38
C HIS A 92 -0.86 13.04 1.64
N ALA A 93 -0.68 12.05 2.52
CA ALA A 93 0.12 12.18 3.73
C ALA A 93 1.61 12.37 3.41
N ILE A 94 2.13 11.65 2.40
CA ILE A 94 3.50 11.81 1.92
C ILE A 94 3.69 13.22 1.34
N ASP A 95 2.75 13.69 0.54
CA ASP A 95 2.78 15.05 0.01
C ASP A 95 2.70 16.10 1.13
N GLU A 96 1.88 15.90 2.16
CA GLU A 96 1.81 16.80 3.32
C GLU A 96 3.15 16.85 4.06
N LEU A 97 3.80 15.70 4.30
CA LEU A 97 5.11 15.65 4.96
C LEU A 97 6.20 16.35 4.15
N LYS A 98 6.21 16.17 2.83
CA LYS A 98 7.20 16.76 1.92
C LYS A 98 6.96 18.25 1.69
N GLN A 99 5.72 18.66 1.46
CA GLN A 99 5.39 20.04 1.06
C GLN A 99 5.12 20.95 2.26
N SER A 100 4.41 20.47 3.29
CA SER A 100 4.05 21.29 4.46
C SER A 100 5.14 21.28 5.52
N LYS A 101 5.70 20.09 5.81
CA LYS A 101 6.73 19.93 6.85
C LYS A 101 8.17 19.92 6.32
N GLY A 102 8.38 19.83 5.01
CA GLY A 102 9.72 19.86 4.40
C GLY A 102 10.62 18.70 4.83
N LEU A 103 10.03 17.57 5.22
CA LEU A 103 10.77 16.44 5.76
C LEU A 103 11.52 15.69 4.66
N LYS A 104 12.72 15.24 4.98
CA LYS A 104 13.52 14.37 4.13
C LYS A 104 13.08 12.92 4.31
N PRO A 105 13.27 12.05 3.29
CA PRO A 105 13.09 10.61 3.45
C PRO A 105 13.87 10.06 4.64
N THR A 106 13.32 9.03 5.28
CA THR A 106 13.93 8.39 6.45
C THR A 106 15.25 7.73 6.05
N ASP A 107 16.32 7.93 6.82
CA ASP A 107 17.59 7.24 6.60
C ASP A 107 17.51 5.79 7.10
N ASP A 108 17.43 4.85 6.17
CA ASP A 108 17.32 3.42 6.45
C ASP A 108 18.64 2.66 6.30
N LEU A 109 19.76 3.35 6.06
CA LEU A 109 21.08 2.73 5.99
C LEU A 109 21.51 1.97 7.26
N PRO A 110 21.13 2.40 8.49
CA PRO A 110 21.50 1.66 9.71
C PRO A 110 21.01 0.21 9.75
N LYS A 111 20.00 -0.17 8.94
CA LYS A 111 19.57 -1.57 8.82
C LYS A 111 20.64 -2.49 8.23
N TYR A 112 21.65 -1.94 7.55
CA TYR A 112 22.79 -2.69 7.00
C TYR A 112 24.03 -2.62 7.90
N ASP A 113 23.97 -1.89 9.02
CA ASP A 113 25.06 -1.81 9.98
C ASP A 113 24.97 -3.00 10.95
N TYR A 114 25.47 -4.15 10.51
CA TYR A 114 25.52 -5.36 11.32
C TYR A 114 26.93 -5.93 11.39
N THR A 115 27.22 -6.56 12.51
CA THR A 115 28.43 -7.36 12.69
C THR A 115 28.06 -8.84 12.74
N CYS A 116 28.96 -9.70 12.27
CA CYS A 116 28.77 -11.15 12.37
C CYS A 116 29.70 -11.66 13.46
N ASP A 117 29.14 -12.35 14.46
CA ASP A 117 29.95 -12.97 15.50
C ASP A 117 30.68 -14.22 14.97
N GLU A 118 31.59 -14.78 15.79
CA GLU A 118 32.36 -15.99 15.44
C GLU A 118 31.48 -17.23 15.18
N HIS A 119 30.18 -17.16 15.51
CA HIS A 119 29.20 -18.22 15.33
C HIS A 119 28.25 -17.98 14.15
N GLY A 120 28.46 -16.92 13.36
CA GLY A 120 27.63 -16.63 12.18
C GLY A 120 26.34 -15.88 12.50
N LYS A 121 26.18 -15.36 13.73
CA LYS A 121 25.00 -14.59 14.13
C LYS A 121 25.21 -13.11 13.81
N TYR A 122 24.22 -12.52 13.14
CA TYR A 122 24.19 -11.09 12.90
C TYR A 122 23.77 -10.34 14.16
N VAL A 123 24.55 -9.33 14.52
CA VAL A 123 24.33 -8.43 15.66
C VAL A 123 24.17 -7.02 15.11
N PHE A 124 23.01 -6.43 15.35
CA PHE A 124 22.67 -5.07 14.98
C PHE A 124 22.80 -4.18 16.23
N PRO A 125 23.60 -3.11 16.19
CA PRO A 125 23.71 -2.18 17.29
C PRO A 125 22.41 -1.38 17.46
N PRO A 126 22.04 -1.00 18.70
CA PRO A 126 20.93 -0.08 18.91
C PRO A 126 21.25 1.29 18.30
N ILE A 127 20.23 1.93 17.77
CA ILE A 127 20.35 3.27 17.18
C ILE A 127 19.50 4.28 17.96
N GLN A 128 19.90 5.54 17.89
CA GLN A 128 19.10 6.66 18.36
C GLN A 128 18.44 7.33 17.17
N ALA A 129 17.14 7.60 17.27
CA ALA A 129 16.33 8.23 16.23
C ALA A 129 15.41 9.29 16.83
N THR A 130 15.08 10.29 16.05
CA THR A 130 14.15 11.38 16.39
C THR A 130 12.82 11.17 15.70
N ILE A 131 11.72 11.30 16.46
CA ILE A 131 10.37 11.28 15.90
C ILE A 131 10.11 12.63 15.21
N LEU A 132 9.93 12.59 13.89
CA LEU A 132 9.63 13.76 13.05
C LEU A 132 8.13 14.07 13.00
N ALA A 133 7.29 13.03 12.99
CA ALA A 133 5.85 13.18 12.99
C ALA A 133 5.15 11.95 13.57
N ILE A 134 3.97 12.17 14.13
CA ILE A 134 3.08 11.10 14.59
C ILE A 134 1.78 11.21 13.80
N ARG A 135 1.29 10.09 13.28
CA ARG A 135 0.04 9.98 12.52
C ARG A 135 -0.91 9.04 13.25
N SER A 136 -2.08 9.53 13.65
CA SER A 136 -3.12 8.70 14.25
C SER A 136 -4.34 8.71 13.33
N GLY A 137 -4.66 7.54 12.78
CA GLY A 137 -5.55 7.43 11.64
C GLY A 137 -5.10 8.35 10.48
N GLN A 138 -6.02 9.12 9.90
CA GLN A 138 -5.71 9.96 8.73
C GLN A 138 -5.10 11.34 9.04
N LYS A 139 -4.74 11.63 10.30
CA LYS A 139 -4.27 12.97 10.71
C LYS A 139 -2.92 12.91 11.41
N PHE A 140 -2.12 13.95 11.21
CA PHE A 140 -0.93 14.16 12.02
C PHE A 140 -1.30 14.80 13.35
N VAL A 141 -0.71 14.27 14.42
CA VAL A 141 -0.95 14.68 15.81
C VAL A 141 0.39 14.95 16.50
N ASP A 142 0.36 15.73 17.58
CA ASP A 142 1.57 16.05 18.35
C ASP A 142 1.83 15.04 19.49
N SER A 143 0.82 14.27 19.89
CA SER A 143 0.92 13.25 20.94
C SER A 143 -0.14 12.15 20.79
N ILE A 144 0.11 11.00 21.41
CA ILE A 144 -0.82 9.87 21.52
C ILE A 144 -0.87 9.35 22.96
N SER A 145 -1.94 8.63 23.31
CA SER A 145 -2.10 8.00 24.61
C SER A 145 -1.68 6.52 24.57
N SER A 146 -1.29 5.97 25.72
CA SER A 146 -0.98 4.54 25.84
C SER A 146 -2.19 3.69 25.44
N GLY A 147 -1.95 2.67 24.61
CA GLY A 147 -2.98 1.79 24.06
C GLY A 147 -3.58 2.24 22.73
N GLU A 148 -3.23 3.43 22.23
CA GLU A 148 -3.63 3.88 20.90
C GLU A 148 -2.63 3.42 19.84
N GLU A 149 -3.15 3.08 18.65
CA GLU A 149 -2.32 2.77 17.49
C GLU A 149 -1.99 4.05 16.71
N CYS A 150 -0.73 4.18 16.30
CA CYS A 150 -0.28 5.29 15.47
C CYS A 150 0.88 4.89 14.55
N GLY A 151 1.08 5.68 13.50
CA GLY A 151 2.28 5.64 12.66
C GLY A 151 3.30 6.66 13.14
N LEU A 152 4.56 6.25 13.22
CA LEU A 152 5.69 7.13 13.53
C LEU A 152 6.51 7.38 12.28
N VAL A 153 6.86 8.64 12.04
CA VAL A 153 7.86 9.03 11.04
C VAL A 153 9.13 9.38 11.78
N LEU A 154 10.21 8.68 11.47
CA LEU A 154 11.53 8.84 12.12
C LEU A 154 12.51 9.51 11.16
N ASP A 155 13.56 10.13 11.67
CA ASP A 155 14.67 10.62 10.83
C ASP A 155 15.54 9.49 10.29
N ARG A 156 15.70 8.41 11.07
CA ARG A 156 16.44 7.21 10.71
C ARG A 156 15.87 5.97 11.36
N THR A 157 16.14 4.79 10.79
CA THR A 157 15.66 3.51 11.31
C THR A 157 16.64 2.37 11.04
N CYS A 158 16.72 1.41 11.98
CA CYS A 158 17.41 0.14 11.78
C CYS A 158 16.43 -1.00 11.41
N PHE A 159 15.12 -0.72 11.44
CA PHE A 159 14.10 -1.70 11.11
C PHE A 159 14.01 -1.93 9.59
N TYR A 160 13.87 -3.19 9.19
CA TYR A 160 13.60 -3.54 7.81
C TYR A 160 12.12 -3.35 7.46
N ALA A 161 11.86 -2.46 6.49
CA ALA A 161 10.53 -2.27 5.91
C ALA A 161 10.13 -3.42 4.99
N GLU A 162 8.85 -3.79 4.99
CA GLU A 162 8.33 -4.82 4.09
C GLU A 162 8.57 -4.42 2.63
N ALA A 163 9.48 -5.12 1.94
CA ALA A 163 9.76 -4.89 0.53
C ALA A 163 10.13 -6.22 -0.15
N GLY A 164 9.55 -6.47 -1.32
CA GLY A 164 9.94 -7.60 -2.18
C GLY A 164 9.55 -9.00 -1.67
N GLY A 165 8.52 -9.12 -0.83
CA GLY A 165 8.03 -10.41 -0.31
C GLY A 165 8.79 -10.94 0.91
N GLN A 166 9.60 -10.09 1.56
CA GLN A 166 10.21 -10.37 2.87
C GLN A 166 9.34 -9.85 4.01
N ILE A 167 9.26 -10.62 5.08
CA ILE A 167 8.52 -10.30 6.31
C ILE A 167 9.27 -9.18 7.05
N TYR A 168 8.54 -8.17 7.53
CA TYR A 168 9.07 -7.02 8.27
C TYR A 168 9.68 -7.41 9.62
N ASP A 169 10.55 -6.55 10.17
CA ASP A 169 11.07 -6.71 11.52
C ASP A 169 10.02 -6.34 12.58
N GLU A 170 10.03 -7.03 13.72
CA GLU A 170 9.28 -6.64 14.91
C GLU A 170 10.26 -6.20 16.01
N GLY A 171 9.87 -5.22 16.81
CA GLY A 171 10.70 -4.78 17.92
C GLY A 171 10.07 -3.65 18.72
N TYR A 172 10.92 -2.94 19.47
CA TYR A 172 10.49 -1.89 20.39
C TYR A 172 11.33 -0.65 20.20
N ILE A 173 10.67 0.51 20.25
CA ILE A 173 11.32 1.81 20.40
C ILE A 173 11.14 2.22 21.84
N VAL A 174 12.25 2.53 22.52
CA VAL A 174 12.24 3.04 23.89
C VAL A 174 12.70 4.48 23.90
N LYS A 175 12.17 5.27 24.83
CA LYS A 175 12.66 6.63 25.04
C LYS A 175 14.03 6.59 25.73
N GLU A 176 14.99 7.38 25.24
CA GLU A 176 16.40 7.37 25.67
C GLU A 176 16.60 7.45 27.21
N ASP A 177 15.70 8.13 27.92
CA ASP A 177 15.77 8.33 29.37
C ASP A 177 14.62 7.67 30.16
N ASP A 178 13.73 6.91 29.51
CA ASP A 178 12.59 6.28 30.18
C ASP A 178 12.23 4.95 29.52
N GLU A 179 12.81 3.88 30.02
CA GLU A 179 12.56 2.51 29.57
C GLU A 179 11.11 2.04 29.84
N ASN A 180 10.33 2.75 30.67
CA ASN A 180 8.92 2.41 30.88
C ASN A 180 8.03 2.91 29.73
N VAL A 181 8.57 3.79 28.87
CA VAL A 181 7.88 4.23 27.66
C VAL A 181 8.38 3.40 26.49
N GLU A 182 7.69 2.30 26.26
CA GLU A 182 7.92 1.42 25.12
C GLU A 182 6.86 1.63 24.03
N PHE A 183 7.31 1.61 22.78
CA PHE A 183 6.46 1.60 21.61
C PHE A 183 6.73 0.32 20.82
N GLN A 184 5.73 -0.57 20.75
CA GLN A 184 5.83 -1.81 19.99
C GLN A 184 5.70 -1.54 18.49
N VAL A 185 6.72 -1.90 17.72
CA VAL A 185 6.73 -1.79 16.27
C VAL A 185 6.11 -3.05 15.67
N ARG A 186 5.04 -2.87 14.90
CA ARG A 186 4.30 -3.96 14.23
C ARG A 186 4.36 -3.94 12.71
N ILE A 187 4.56 -2.77 12.12
CA ILE A 187 4.65 -2.56 10.67
C ILE A 187 5.71 -1.49 10.42
N ILE A 188 6.54 -1.70 9.41
CA ILE A 188 7.48 -0.70 8.90
C ILE A 188 7.23 -0.49 7.40
N MET A 189 7.12 0.79 7.01
CA MET A 189 6.99 1.23 5.63
C MET A 189 8.07 2.28 5.32
N LEU A 190 8.51 2.33 4.06
CA LEU A 190 9.47 3.34 3.61
C LEU A 190 8.76 4.65 3.25
N PHE A 191 9.38 5.76 3.67
CA PHE A 191 8.96 7.15 3.40
C PHE A 191 10.04 7.91 2.63
#